data_AF-A0A2E6RKF5-F1
#
_entry.id   AF-A0A2E6RKF5-F1
#
_cell.length_a   1.000
_cell.length_b   1.000
_cell.length_c   1.000
_cell.angle_alpha   90.00
_cell.angle_beta   90.00
_cell.angle_gamma   90.00
#
_symmetry.space_group_name_H-M   'P 1'
#
loop_
_entity.id
_entity.type
_entity.pdbx_description
1 polymer ?
#
loop_
_entity_poly.entity_id
_entity_poly.type
_entity_poly.pdbx_seq_one_letter_code
_entity_poly.pdbx_strand_id
1 'polypeptide(L)'
;MKNIINHLNKKAVNISYEEVLSLAKGSIGRPHIAHELINKGYALSINDAFDRYISNNILGDVREPSLSIKNAIKVIKDAGGISVYAHPNLTDKNFFNDLREMKEIGLDGIEVSSPRYGLSRQKELMEICNKLNLIKSGGSDFHGFHKGIDIEPKNGINEIEFKNLIRSIE
;
A
#
# COMPACT_ATOMS: atom_id res chain seq x y z
N MET A 1 -3.33 15.42 -5.07
CA MET A 1 -1.89 15.73 -5.05
C MET A 1 -1.60 17.20 -4.74
N LYS A 2 -2.53 18.10 -5.07
CA LYS A 2 -2.34 19.55 -4.96
C LYS A 2 -2.16 20.02 -3.50
N ASN A 3 -2.76 19.33 -2.53
CA ASN A 3 -2.61 19.71 -1.12
C ASN A 3 -1.19 19.48 -0.62
N ILE A 4 -0.59 18.34 -0.99
CA ILE A 4 0.80 18.02 -0.66
C ILE A 4 1.76 19.03 -1.30
N ILE A 5 1.56 19.33 -2.59
CA ILE A 5 2.39 20.31 -3.32
C ILE A 5 2.27 21.70 -2.68
N ASN A 6 1.06 22.15 -2.34
CA ASN A 6 0.85 23.42 -1.66
C ASN A 6 1.52 23.45 -0.27
N HIS A 7 1.51 22.34 0.46
CA HIS A 7 2.22 22.22 1.74
C HIS A 7 3.74 22.38 1.57
N LEU A 8 4.31 21.75 0.54
CA LEU A 8 5.74 21.85 0.22
C LEU A 8 6.13 23.27 -0.22
N ASN A 9 5.33 23.90 -1.09
CA ASN A 9 5.58 25.27 -1.55
C ASN A 9 5.58 26.29 -0.38
N LYS A 10 4.71 26.11 0.63
CA LYS A 10 4.73 26.92 1.86
C LYS A 10 6.02 26.79 2.66
N LYS A 11 6.80 25.73 2.45
CA LYS A 11 8.10 25.46 3.07
C LYS A 11 9.28 25.76 2.11
N ALA A 12 9.05 26.58 1.08
CA ALA A 12 10.04 26.98 0.08
C ALA A 12 10.61 25.81 -0.77
N VAL A 13 9.85 24.72 -0.91
CA VAL A 13 10.14 23.61 -1.82
C VAL A 13 9.29 23.79 -3.07
N ASN A 14 9.86 24.42 -4.10
CA ASN A 14 9.12 24.96 -5.25
C ASN A 14 8.91 23.91 -6.36
N ILE A 15 7.78 23.20 -6.29
CA ILE A 15 7.33 22.24 -7.31
C ILE A 15 5.91 22.58 -7.77
N SER A 16 5.58 22.28 -9.01
CA SER A 16 4.23 22.47 -9.57
C SER A 16 3.49 21.15 -9.75
N TYR A 17 2.15 21.23 -9.80
CA TYR A 17 1.32 20.07 -10.08
C TYR A 17 1.51 19.56 -11.50
N GLU A 18 1.74 20.47 -12.45
CA GLU A 18 1.94 20.20 -13.86
C GLU A 18 3.24 19.43 -14.10
N GLU A 19 4.34 19.83 -13.45
CA GLU A 19 5.62 19.10 -13.48
C GLU A 19 5.45 17.68 -12.93
N VAL A 20 4.85 17.54 -11.75
CA VAL A 20 4.62 16.22 -11.14
C VAL A 20 3.69 15.35 -11.99
N LEU A 21 2.64 15.94 -12.57
CA LEU A 21 1.69 15.21 -13.44
C LEU A 21 2.36 14.73 -14.72
N SER A 22 3.29 15.50 -15.29
CA SER A 22 4.01 15.13 -16.51
C SER A 22 4.85 13.84 -16.36
N LEU A 23 5.22 13.49 -15.13
CA LEU A 23 5.94 12.26 -14.80
C LEU A 23 5.03 11.02 -14.76
N ALA A 24 3.71 11.20 -14.63
CA ALA A 24 2.78 10.10 -14.48
C ALA A 24 2.35 9.54 -15.85
N LYS A 25 2.47 8.21 -16.02
CA LYS A 25 1.92 7.48 -17.18
C LYS A 25 0.55 6.84 -16.90
N GLY A 26 -0.08 7.24 -15.79
CA GLY A 26 -1.30 6.67 -15.25
C GLY A 26 -1.68 7.39 -13.95
N SER A 27 -2.05 6.63 -12.92
CA SER A 27 -2.40 7.20 -11.61
C SER A 27 -1.24 8.00 -10.99
N ILE A 28 -1.51 9.26 -10.67
CA ILE A 28 -0.56 10.14 -9.98
C ILE A 28 -0.48 9.79 -8.49
N GLY A 29 0.72 9.83 -7.93
CA GLY A 29 1.02 9.39 -6.56
C GLY A 29 2.26 10.07 -5.98
N ARG A 30 2.48 9.95 -4.67
CA ARG A 30 3.67 10.49 -3.97
C ARG A 30 5.03 10.11 -4.59
N PRO A 31 5.22 8.91 -5.19
CA PRO A 31 6.47 8.62 -5.91
C PRO A 31 6.80 9.63 -7.00
N HIS A 32 5.80 10.20 -7.68
CA HIS A 32 6.03 11.24 -8.70
C HIS A 32 6.49 12.56 -8.07
N ILE A 33 6.00 12.92 -6.87
CA ILE A 33 6.56 14.05 -6.12
C ILE A 33 8.01 13.74 -5.74
N ALA A 34 8.31 12.53 -5.28
CA ALA A 34 9.68 12.15 -4.94
C ALA A 34 10.63 12.30 -6.13
N HIS A 35 10.23 11.85 -7.32
CA HIS A 35 10.99 12.06 -8.55
C HIS A 35 11.20 13.55 -8.84
N GLU A 36 10.17 14.38 -8.71
CA GLU A 36 10.30 15.82 -8.96
C GLU A 36 11.21 16.52 -7.94
N LEU A 37 11.15 16.11 -6.67
CA LEU A 37 12.06 16.58 -5.64
C LEU A 37 13.52 16.22 -5.96
N ILE A 38 13.76 15.05 -6.56
CA ILE A 38 15.10 14.66 -7.03
C ILE A 38 15.51 15.50 -8.24
N ASN A 39 14.63 15.64 -9.24
CA ASN A 39 14.89 16.43 -10.44
C ASN A 39 15.29 17.87 -10.13
N LYS A 40 14.65 18.48 -9.12
CA LYS A 40 14.96 19.85 -8.66
C LYS A 40 16.09 19.93 -7.63
N GLY A 41 16.72 18.79 -7.29
CA GLY A 41 17.86 18.74 -6.36
C GLY A 41 17.51 18.91 -4.88
N TYR A 42 16.23 18.81 -4.50
CA TYR A 42 15.81 18.84 -3.09
C TYR A 42 16.12 17.53 -2.35
N ALA A 43 16.05 16.40 -3.07
CA ALA A 43 16.28 15.08 -2.52
C ALA A 43 17.32 14.29 -3.34
N LEU A 44 18.05 13.40 -2.67
CA LEU A 44 19.10 12.57 -3.27
C LEU A 44 18.60 11.21 -3.76
N SER A 45 17.45 10.76 -3.26
CA SER A 45 16.83 9.49 -3.61
C SER A 45 15.33 9.50 -3.27
N ILE A 46 14.60 8.46 -3.69
CA ILE A 46 13.18 8.31 -3.36
C ILE A 46 12.99 8.21 -1.84
N ASN A 47 13.82 7.42 -1.16
CA ASN A 47 13.76 7.28 0.30
C ASN A 47 14.04 8.62 0.99
N ASP A 48 15.08 9.35 0.57
CA ASP A 48 15.41 10.68 1.09
C ASP A 48 14.23 11.66 0.91
N ALA A 49 13.55 11.61 -0.25
CA ALA A 49 12.36 12.42 -0.50
C ALA A 49 11.21 12.07 0.46
N PHE A 50 10.93 10.78 0.68
CA PHE A 50 9.91 10.34 1.63
C PHE A 50 10.26 10.75 3.07
N ASP A 51 11.49 10.49 3.50
CA ASP A 51 11.91 10.73 4.88
C ASP A 51 11.85 12.21 5.25
N ARG A 52 12.22 13.11 4.32
CA ARG A 52 12.34 14.54 4.60
C ARG A 52 11.13 15.38 4.21
N TYR A 53 10.32 14.94 3.25
CA TYR A 53 9.31 15.81 2.63
C TYR A 53 7.90 15.24 2.59
N ILE A 54 7.73 13.94 2.28
CA ILE A 54 6.41 13.43 1.85
C ILE A 54 5.92 12.16 2.59
N SER A 55 6.60 11.74 3.65
CA SER A 55 6.07 10.72 4.57
C SER A 55 4.90 11.27 5.38
N ASN A 56 4.09 10.35 5.93
CA ASN A 56 2.94 10.72 6.77
C ASN A 56 3.38 11.53 7.99
N ASN A 57 4.54 11.23 8.58
CA ASN A 57 5.06 11.95 9.74
C ASN A 57 5.44 13.39 9.39
N ILE A 58 5.92 13.65 8.16
CA ILE A 58 6.28 14.99 7.71
C ILE A 58 5.06 15.80 7.28
N LEU A 59 4.10 15.16 6.62
CA LEU A 59 2.89 15.79 6.09
C LEU A 59 1.82 16.03 7.17
N GLY A 60 1.84 15.27 8.27
CA GLY A 60 0.82 15.35 9.32
C GLY A 60 -0.58 15.09 8.76
N ASP A 61 -1.47 16.07 8.91
CA ASP A 61 -2.86 15.99 8.47
C ASP A 61 -3.08 16.37 7.00
N VAL A 62 -2.02 16.66 6.24
CA VAL A 62 -2.13 16.92 4.81
C VAL A 62 -2.44 15.62 4.07
N ARG A 63 -3.73 15.38 3.86
CA ARG A 63 -4.25 14.21 3.16
C ARG A 63 -4.94 14.59 1.86
N GLU A 64 -4.90 13.64 0.95
CA GLU A 64 -5.71 13.69 -0.27
C GLU A 64 -7.02 12.94 -0.01
N PRO A 65 -8.12 13.32 -0.69
CA PRO A 65 -9.37 12.60 -0.58
C PRO A 65 -9.17 11.11 -0.89
N SER A 66 -9.61 10.25 0.02
CA SER A 66 -9.59 8.80 -0.14
C SER A 66 -10.98 8.22 0.10
N LEU A 67 -11.26 7.07 -0.50
CA LEU A 67 -12.46 6.31 -0.16
C LEU A 67 -12.39 5.82 1.28
N SER A 68 -13.54 5.76 1.94
CA SER A 68 -13.66 4.99 3.19
C SER A 68 -13.51 3.51 2.87
N ILE A 69 -13.06 2.72 3.86
CA ILE A 69 -12.89 1.26 3.72
C ILE A 69 -14.20 0.61 3.26
N LYS A 70 -15.33 0.98 3.89
CA LYS A 70 -16.67 0.50 3.51
C LYS A 70 -17.00 0.78 2.04
N ASN A 71 -16.70 1.98 1.55
CA ASN A 71 -16.96 2.33 0.16
C ASN A 71 -16.02 1.60 -0.80
N ALA A 72 -14.75 1.42 -0.44
CA ALA A 72 -13.80 0.65 -1.23
C ALA A 72 -14.22 -0.82 -1.38
N ILE A 73 -14.63 -1.47 -0.28
CA ILE A 73 -15.17 -2.83 -0.28
C ILE A 73 -16.40 -2.89 -1.18
N LYS A 74 -17.34 -1.95 -1.01
CA LYS A 74 -18.56 -1.90 -1.83
C LYS A 74 -18.26 -1.80 -3.33
N VAL A 75 -17.35 -0.92 -3.74
CA VAL A 75 -17.00 -0.76 -5.17
C VAL A 75 -16.40 -2.05 -5.75
N ILE A 76 -15.52 -2.72 -5.00
CA ILE A 76 -14.93 -4.00 -5.44
C ILE A 76 -16.02 -5.06 -5.60
N LYS A 77 -16.93 -5.16 -4.62
CA LYS A 77 -18.04 -6.11 -4.62
C LYS A 77 -19.05 -5.87 -5.74
N ASP A 78 -19.44 -4.61 -5.96
CA ASP A 78 -20.37 -4.23 -7.03
C ASP A 78 -19.79 -4.58 -8.42
N ALA A 79 -18.46 -4.64 -8.55
CA ALA A 79 -17.76 -5.09 -9.76
C ALA A 79 -17.58 -6.62 -9.84
N GLY A 80 -18.09 -7.39 -8.88
CA GLY A 80 -17.93 -8.85 -8.79
C GLY A 80 -16.56 -9.31 -8.30
N GLY A 81 -15.76 -8.40 -7.73
CA GLY A 81 -14.42 -8.69 -7.24
C GLY A 81 -14.36 -9.18 -5.80
N ILE A 82 -13.13 -9.53 -5.38
CA ILE A 82 -12.78 -9.96 -4.02
C ILE A 82 -11.98 -8.84 -3.35
N SER A 83 -12.45 -8.39 -2.19
CA SER A 83 -11.84 -7.31 -1.44
C SER A 83 -10.72 -7.82 -0.52
N VAL A 84 -9.49 -7.41 -0.79
CA VAL A 84 -8.30 -7.82 -0.02
C VAL A 84 -7.63 -6.61 0.60
N TYR A 85 -7.38 -6.64 1.92
CA TYR A 85 -6.56 -5.62 2.58
C TYR A 85 -5.07 -5.91 2.30
N ALA A 86 -4.50 -5.14 1.38
CA ALA A 86 -3.10 -5.24 0.96
C ALA A 86 -2.13 -4.75 2.04
N HIS A 87 -1.02 -5.48 2.19
CA HIS A 87 0.12 -5.24 3.09
C HIS A 87 -0.25 -4.43 4.35
N PRO A 88 -1.16 -4.93 5.21
CA PRO A 88 -1.58 -4.21 6.41
C PRO A 88 -0.38 -3.80 7.27
N ASN A 89 -0.46 -2.61 7.85
CA ASN A 89 0.47 -2.18 8.89
C ASN A 89 -0.05 -2.67 10.24
N LEU A 90 0.78 -3.44 10.93
CA LEU A 90 0.37 -4.31 12.03
C LEU A 90 0.90 -3.86 13.38
N THR A 91 1.39 -2.63 13.41
CA THR A 91 1.85 -1.95 14.63
C THR A 91 0.67 -1.51 15.52
N ASP A 92 -0.57 -1.65 15.04
CA ASP A 92 -1.76 -1.35 15.81
C ASP A 92 -2.11 -2.48 16.79
N LYS A 93 -2.22 -2.14 18.07
CA LYS A 93 -2.65 -3.07 19.13
C LYS A 93 -4.08 -3.59 18.90
N ASN A 94 -4.89 -2.86 18.13
CA ASN A 94 -6.29 -3.21 17.85
C ASN A 94 -6.48 -3.96 16.53
N PHE A 95 -5.40 -4.33 15.83
CA PHE A 95 -5.47 -4.88 14.48
C PHE A 95 -6.47 -6.03 14.29
N PHE A 96 -6.57 -6.96 15.26
CA PHE A 96 -7.54 -8.05 15.19
C PHE A 96 -8.99 -7.57 15.22
N ASN A 97 -9.29 -6.60 16.09
CA ASN A 97 -10.64 -6.03 16.20
C ASN A 97 -10.98 -5.22 14.94
N ASP A 98 -10.03 -4.42 14.43
CA ASP A 98 -10.23 -3.66 13.20
C ASP A 98 -10.52 -4.60 12.02
N LEU A 99 -9.77 -5.70 11.89
CA LEU A 99 -10.05 -6.70 10.86
C LEU A 99 -11.41 -7.37 11.03
N ARG A 100 -11.84 -7.64 12.27
CA ARG A 100 -13.16 -8.19 12.54
C ARG A 100 -14.26 -7.21 12.09
N GLU A 101 -14.12 -5.93 12.40
CA GLU A 101 -15.05 -4.89 11.95
C GLU A 101 -15.04 -4.75 10.42
N MET A 102 -13.86 -4.81 9.79
CA MET A 102 -13.75 -4.81 8.32
C MET A 102 -14.43 -6.04 7.69
N LYS A 103 -14.30 -7.21 8.32
CA LYS A 103 -15.01 -8.41 7.89
C LYS A 103 -16.53 -8.24 8.00
N GLU A 104 -17.03 -7.67 9.08
CA GLU A 104 -18.47 -7.43 9.28
C GLU A 104 -19.07 -6.53 8.19
N ILE A 105 -18.28 -5.60 7.63
CA ILE A 105 -18.69 -4.75 6.51
C ILE A 105 -18.37 -5.35 5.13
N GLY A 106 -17.91 -6.60 5.06
CA GLY A 106 -17.79 -7.39 3.82
C GLY A 106 -16.38 -7.56 3.25
N LEU A 107 -15.31 -7.32 4.04
CA LEU A 107 -13.95 -7.65 3.63
C LEU A 107 -13.78 -9.17 3.44
N ASP A 108 -13.17 -9.56 2.34
CA ASP A 108 -13.00 -10.99 2.00
C ASP A 108 -11.68 -11.57 2.45
N GLY A 109 -10.61 -10.78 2.39
CA GLY A 109 -9.26 -11.28 2.62
C GLY A 109 -8.26 -10.24 3.07
N ILE A 110 -7.07 -10.73 3.40
CA ILE A 110 -5.91 -9.89 3.73
C ILE A 110 -4.66 -10.47 3.06
N GLU A 111 -3.69 -9.62 2.77
CA GLU A 111 -2.38 -10.05 2.32
C GLU A 111 -1.57 -10.57 3.51
N VAL A 112 -1.17 -11.84 3.46
CA VAL A 112 -0.38 -12.51 4.51
C VAL A 112 1.05 -12.81 4.08
N SER A 113 1.30 -12.85 2.77
CA SER A 113 2.63 -13.09 2.19
C SER A 113 3.11 -11.84 1.46
N SER A 114 4.16 -11.22 1.98
CA SER A 114 4.78 -10.03 1.40
C SER A 114 6.27 -10.03 1.74
N PRO A 115 7.17 -9.54 0.86
CA PRO A 115 8.58 -9.33 1.19
C PRO A 115 8.79 -8.46 2.44
N ARG A 116 7.79 -7.67 2.82
CA ARG A 116 7.79 -6.82 4.02
C ARG A 116 7.64 -7.61 5.32
N TYR A 117 7.23 -8.88 5.25
CA TYR A 117 6.92 -9.71 6.42
C TYR A 117 7.94 -10.82 6.64
N GLY A 118 8.55 -10.83 7.83
CA GLY A 118 9.28 -12.01 8.30
C GLY A 118 8.35 -13.19 8.60
N LEU A 119 8.89 -14.41 8.65
CA LEU A 119 8.11 -15.65 8.83
C LEU A 119 7.17 -15.63 10.04
N SER A 120 7.62 -15.09 11.18
CA SER A 120 6.77 -14.97 12.37
C SER A 120 5.53 -14.10 12.12
N ARG A 121 5.68 -13.04 11.32
CA ARG A 121 4.60 -12.12 10.99
C ARG A 121 3.59 -12.75 10.05
N GLN A 122 4.07 -13.49 9.05
CA GLN A 122 3.22 -14.24 8.14
C GLN A 122 2.39 -15.28 8.90
N LYS A 123 3.00 -16.01 9.84
CA LYS A 123 2.30 -16.99 10.68
C LYS A 123 1.17 -16.36 11.50
N GLU A 124 1.43 -15.23 12.15
CA GLU A 124 0.41 -14.51 12.92
C GLU A 124 -0.77 -14.09 12.03
N LEU A 125 -0.50 -13.53 10.85
CA LEU A 125 -1.54 -13.15 9.90
C LEU A 125 -2.35 -14.34 9.41
N MET A 126 -1.71 -15.48 9.13
CA MET A 126 -2.39 -16.72 8.74
C MET A 126 -3.32 -17.23 9.86
N GLU A 127 -2.89 -17.17 11.12
CA GLU A 127 -3.71 -17.54 12.27
C GLU A 127 -4.93 -16.62 12.43
N ILE A 128 -4.75 -15.31 12.25
CA ILE A 128 -5.85 -14.34 12.26
C ILE A 128 -6.84 -14.64 11.12
N CYS A 129 -6.34 -14.89 9.90
CA CYS A 129 -7.19 -15.26 8.77
C CYS A 129 -8.02 -16.50 9.06
N ASN A 130 -7.43 -17.53 9.68
CA ASN A 130 -8.15 -18.75 10.03
C ASN A 130 -9.26 -18.48 11.05
N LYS A 131 -8.97 -17.70 12.10
CA LYS A 131 -9.96 -17.32 13.12
C LYS A 131 -11.12 -16.52 12.54
N LEU A 132 -10.81 -15.63 11.60
CA LEU A 132 -11.78 -14.75 10.95
C LEU A 132 -12.31 -15.33 9.64
N ASN A 133 -12.00 -16.56 9.24
CA ASN A 133 -12.38 -17.13 7.94
C ASN A 133 -12.18 -16.15 6.75
N LEU A 134 -11.00 -15.51 6.69
CA LEU A 134 -10.60 -14.57 5.64
C LEU A 134 -9.72 -15.28 4.61
N ILE A 135 -9.87 -14.88 3.35
CA ILE A 135 -8.98 -15.27 2.25
C ILE A 135 -7.57 -14.76 2.55
N LYS A 136 -6.59 -15.62 2.35
CA LYS A 136 -5.17 -15.28 2.44
C LYS A 136 -4.72 -14.85 1.05
N SER A 137 -3.99 -13.76 0.93
CA SER A 137 -3.39 -13.32 -0.33
C SER A 137 -1.89 -13.07 -0.17
N GLY A 138 -1.20 -12.86 -1.30
CA GLY A 138 0.23 -12.56 -1.32
C GLY A 138 0.63 -11.74 -2.54
N GLY A 139 1.64 -10.89 -2.35
CA GLY A 139 2.09 -9.95 -3.37
C GLY A 139 3.48 -9.40 -3.07
N SER A 140 4.26 -9.16 -4.13
CA SER A 140 5.61 -8.60 -4.02
C SER A 140 5.60 -7.09 -3.78
N ASP A 141 4.47 -6.43 -4.02
CA ASP A 141 4.36 -4.97 -4.00
C ASP A 141 5.43 -4.31 -4.90
N PHE A 142 5.72 -4.93 -6.06
CA PHE A 142 6.80 -4.51 -6.94
C PHE A 142 6.47 -3.21 -7.66
N HIS A 143 7.36 -2.24 -7.51
CA HIS A 143 7.23 -0.90 -8.11
C HIS A 143 8.29 -0.63 -9.18
N GLY A 144 8.89 -1.66 -9.78
CA GLY A 144 9.98 -1.52 -10.75
C GLY A 144 11.36 -1.74 -10.13
N PHE A 145 12.38 -1.90 -10.98
CA PHE A 145 13.76 -2.11 -10.56
C PHE A 145 14.36 -0.84 -9.95
N HIS A 146 14.17 -0.67 -8.64
CA HIS A 146 14.83 0.35 -7.84
C HIS A 146 16.00 -0.29 -7.08
N LYS A 147 17.11 0.43 -6.87
CA LYS A 147 18.20 -0.04 -6.01
C LYS A 147 17.64 -0.39 -4.62
N GLY A 148 17.72 -1.65 -4.20
CA GLY A 148 17.38 -2.10 -2.84
C GLY A 148 16.07 -2.88 -2.67
N ILE A 149 15.35 -3.23 -3.74
CA ILE A 149 14.24 -4.20 -3.68
C ILE A 149 14.59 -5.40 -4.56
N ASP A 150 15.18 -6.42 -3.95
CA ASP A 150 15.41 -7.70 -4.61
C ASP A 150 14.13 -8.54 -4.55
N ILE A 151 13.47 -8.73 -5.70
CA ILE A 151 12.44 -9.78 -5.83
C ILE A 151 13.18 -11.12 -5.87
N GLU A 152 13.36 -11.71 -4.70
CA GLU A 152 13.85 -13.08 -4.61
C GLU A 152 12.69 -14.08 -4.69
N PRO A 153 12.86 -15.25 -5.32
CA PRO A 153 11.85 -16.32 -5.36
C PRO A 153 11.30 -16.71 -3.99
N LYS A 154 12.10 -16.54 -2.92
CA LYS A 154 11.69 -16.80 -1.53
C LYS A 154 10.62 -15.82 -1.00
N ASN A 155 10.39 -14.70 -1.69
CA ASN A 155 9.47 -13.64 -1.29
C ASN A 155 8.19 -13.62 -2.16
N GLY A 156 8.02 -14.58 -3.07
CA GLY A 156 6.81 -14.77 -3.86
C GLY A 156 6.04 -16.02 -3.43
N ILE A 157 4.79 -16.16 -3.91
CA ILE A 157 4.06 -17.43 -3.85
C ILE A 157 4.36 -18.23 -5.12
N ASN A 158 4.55 -19.54 -4.99
CA ASN A 158 4.72 -20.42 -6.13
C ASN A 158 3.37 -20.79 -6.78
N GLU A 159 3.42 -21.40 -7.96
CA GLU A 159 2.22 -21.74 -8.73
C GLU A 159 1.24 -22.66 -7.97
N ILE A 160 1.75 -23.55 -7.12
CA ILE A 160 0.92 -24.48 -6.33
C ILE A 160 0.18 -23.70 -5.25
N GLU A 161 0.87 -22.80 -4.54
CA GLU A 161 0.27 -21.91 -3.54
C GLU A 161 -0.78 -21.00 -4.17
N PHE A 162 -0.52 -20.44 -5.35
CA PHE A 162 -1.48 -19.64 -6.11
C PHE A 162 -2.73 -20.44 -6.50
N LYS A 163 -2.57 -21.67 -7.03
CA LYS A 163 -3.69 -22.54 -7.39
C LYS A 163 -4.54 -22.95 -6.18
N ASN A 164 -3.92 -23.18 -5.03
CA ASN A 164 -4.63 -23.45 -3.79
C ASN A 164 -5.44 -22.25 -3.30
N LEU A 165 -4.93 -21.02 -3.51
CA LEU A 165 -5.66 -19.79 -3.25
C LEU A 165 -6.98 -19.76 -4.04
N ILE A 166 -6.91 -20.02 -5.35
CA ILE A 166 -8.07 -19.97 -6.24
C ILE A 166 -9.12 -21.02 -5.85
N ARG A 167 -8.71 -22.24 -5.51
CA ARG A 167 -9.63 -23.32 -5.10
C ARG A 167 -10.36 -23.07 -3.79
N SER A 168 -9.82 -22.22 -2.91
CA SER A 168 -10.46 -21.89 -1.62
C SER A 168 -11.64 -20.91 -1.73
N ILE A 169 -11.90 -20.43 -2.95
CA ILE A 169 -12.93 -19.44 -3.28
C ILE A 169 -14.17 -20.12 -3.91
N GLU A 170 -14.04 -21.38 -4.35
CA GLU A 170 -15.13 -22.25 -4.83
C GLU A 170 -15.78 -23.03 -3.67
#